data_AF-A0A9Q2LAB8-F1
#
_entry.id   AF-A0A9Q2LAB8-F1
#
_cell.length_a   1.000
_cell.length_b   1.000
_cell.length_c   1.000
_cell.angle_alpha   90.00
_cell.angle_beta   90.00
_cell.angle_gamma   90.00
#
_symmetry.space_group_name_H-M   'P 1'
#
loop_
_entity.id
_entity.type
_entity.pdbx_description
1 polymer ?
#
loop_
_entity_poly.entity_id
_entity_poly.type
_entity_poly.pdbx_seq_one_letter_code
_entity_poly.pdbx_strand_id
1 'polypeptide(L)'
;MNDLQLSNNLTTIETEIKSYQNIAGQSIFEIGRRLKHVKENDLAHGEFGKWLEKIGILRQQAHQFIKISNEFENSNVNARLHLGVRALYQLATMPEEQRNHVIENGIETESGNKSVEDATTREIEKYKKQLKQRD
;
A
#
# COMPACT_ATOMS: atom_id res chain seq x y z
N MET A 1 16.63 -28.00 -10.75
CA MET A 1 16.41 -26.74 -10.02
C MET A 1 17.78 -26.24 -9.62
N ASN A 2 18.13 -25.00 -9.97
CA ASN A 2 19.29 -24.38 -9.35
C ASN A 2 18.84 -23.94 -7.96
N ASP A 3 19.46 -24.48 -6.92
CA ASP A 3 19.26 -23.97 -5.56
C ASP A 3 19.70 -22.52 -5.53
N LEU A 4 18.85 -21.67 -4.96
CA LEU A 4 19.17 -20.26 -4.76
C LEU A 4 20.32 -20.16 -3.73
N GLN A 5 21.53 -19.88 -4.19
CA GLN A 5 22.68 -19.70 -3.30
C GLN A 5 22.63 -18.28 -2.70
N LEU A 6 22.39 -18.21 -1.39
CA LEU A 6 22.40 -16.95 -0.64
C LEU A 6 23.84 -16.52 -0.30
N SER A 7 24.05 -15.20 -0.22
CA SER A 7 25.30 -14.63 0.29
C SER A 7 25.45 -14.90 1.79
N ASN A 8 26.67 -15.20 2.25
CA ASN A 8 27.00 -15.27 3.69
C ASN A 8 27.37 -13.90 4.28
N ASN A 9 27.39 -12.84 3.48
CA ASN A 9 27.67 -11.49 3.93
C ASN A 9 26.36 -10.79 4.36
N LEU A 10 26.28 -10.39 5.64
CA LEU A 10 25.08 -9.79 6.22
C LEU A 10 24.65 -8.51 5.48
N THR A 11 25.59 -7.64 5.12
CA THR A 11 25.31 -6.40 4.38
C THR A 11 24.74 -6.67 2.99
N THR A 12 25.23 -7.72 2.31
CA THR A 12 24.67 -8.16 1.03
C THR A 12 23.22 -8.61 1.19
N ILE A 13 22.95 -9.51 2.15
CA ILE A 13 21.59 -10.01 2.43
C ILE A 13 20.64 -8.88 2.83
N GLU A 14 21.09 -7.95 3.67
CA GLU A 14 20.31 -6.77 4.06
C GLU A 14 19.93 -5.92 2.84
N THR A 15 20.87 -5.69 1.92
CA THR A 15 20.63 -4.90 0.70
C THR A 15 19.64 -5.61 -0.23
N GLU A 16 19.76 -6.92 -0.40
CA GLU A 16 18.82 -7.73 -1.19
C GLU A 16 17.41 -7.69 -0.60
N ILE A 17 17.27 -7.86 0.72
CA ILE A 17 15.99 -7.77 1.42
C ILE A 17 15.34 -6.39 1.19
N LYS A 18 16.09 -5.31 1.40
CA LYS A 18 15.60 -3.93 1.17
C LYS A 18 15.16 -3.73 -0.28
N SER A 19 15.90 -4.29 -1.24
CA SER A 19 15.53 -4.24 -2.66
C SER A 19 14.20 -4.95 -2.94
N TYR A 20 14.00 -6.16 -2.41
CA TYR A 20 12.73 -6.88 -2.57
C TYR A 20 11.57 -6.20 -1.85
N GLN A 21 11.79 -5.61 -0.67
CA GLN A 21 10.79 -4.80 0.03
C GLN A 21 10.37 -3.59 -0.81
N ASN A 22 11.32 -2.92 -1.46
CA ASN A 22 11.03 -1.81 -2.37
C ASN A 22 10.21 -2.27 -3.58
N ILE A 23 10.62 -3.37 -4.23
CA ILE A 23 9.89 -3.96 -5.36
C ILE A 23 8.46 -4.35 -4.94
N ALA A 24 8.30 -4.97 -3.77
CA ALA A 24 6.99 -5.35 -3.24
C ALA A 24 6.09 -4.13 -3.01
N GLY A 25 6.61 -3.05 -2.40
CA GLY A 25 5.88 -1.80 -2.21
C GLY A 25 5.45 -1.17 -3.53
N GLN A 26 6.37 -1.03 -4.49
CA GLN A 26 6.08 -0.47 -5.82
C GLN A 26 5.06 -1.33 -6.60
N SER A 27 5.14 -2.65 -6.46
CA SER A 27 4.23 -3.58 -7.13
C SER A 27 2.77 -3.33 -6.76
N ILE A 28 2.48 -2.92 -5.52
CA ILE A 28 1.12 -2.59 -5.06
C ILE A 28 0.53 -1.47 -5.92
N PHE A 29 1.30 -0.40 -6.15
CA PHE A 29 0.87 0.75 -6.96
C PHE A 29 0.72 0.38 -8.44
N GLU A 30 1.69 -0.38 -8.98
CA GLU A 30 1.68 -0.82 -10.37
C GLU A 30 0.50 -1.74 -10.71
N ILE A 31 0.15 -2.65 -9.78
CA ILE A 31 -1.04 -3.50 -9.89
C ILE A 31 -2.29 -2.61 -9.90
N GLY A 32 -2.40 -1.65 -8.97
CA GLY A 32 -3.52 -0.72 -8.91
C GLY A 32 -3.74 0.07 -10.21
N ARG A 33 -2.66 0.61 -10.79
CA ARG A 33 -2.69 1.33 -12.08
C ARG A 33 -3.24 0.48 -13.22
N ARG A 34 -2.76 -0.77 -13.36
CA ARG A 34 -3.21 -1.69 -14.42
C ARG A 34 -4.66 -2.12 -14.23
N LEU A 35 -5.06 -2.41 -13.00
CA LEU A 35 -6.44 -2.75 -12.67
C LEU A 35 -7.40 -1.60 -12.99
N LYS A 36 -7.01 -0.35 -12.69
CA LYS A 36 -7.77 0.86 -13.05
C LYS A 36 -7.88 1.01 -14.56
N HIS A 37 -6.75 0.91 -15.27
CA HIS A 37 -6.72 1.05 -16.72
C HIS A 37 -7.69 0.09 -17.41
N VAL A 38 -7.63 -1.20 -17.06
CA VAL A 38 -8.54 -2.22 -17.63
C VAL A 38 -10.00 -1.93 -17.29
N LYS A 39 -10.28 -1.49 -16.06
CA LYS A 39 -11.63 -1.15 -15.60
C LYS A 39 -12.23 0.04 -16.37
N GLU A 40 -11.41 1.04 -16.71
CA GLU A 40 -11.86 2.31 -17.30
C GLU A 40 -11.83 2.29 -18.84
N ASN A 41 -10.96 1.50 -19.46
CA ASN A 41 -10.68 1.59 -20.90
C ASN A 41 -10.97 0.31 -21.68
N ASP A 42 -10.73 -0.88 -21.09
CA ASP A 42 -10.71 -2.13 -21.85
C ASP A 42 -11.99 -2.97 -21.73
N LEU A 43 -12.82 -2.70 -20.71
CA LEU A 43 -13.98 -3.54 -20.39
C LEU A 43 -15.27 -2.75 -20.28
N ALA A 44 -16.33 -3.30 -20.90
CA ALA A 44 -17.69 -2.82 -20.74
C ALA A 44 -18.20 -3.06 -19.31
N HIS A 45 -19.27 -2.35 -18.94
CA HIS A 45 -19.90 -2.48 -17.62
C HIS A 45 -20.28 -3.94 -17.32
N GLY A 46 -19.87 -4.45 -16.16
CA GLY A 46 -20.14 -5.83 -15.73
C GLY A 46 -19.06 -6.86 -16.09
N GLU A 47 -18.18 -6.58 -17.05
CA GLU A 47 -17.15 -7.55 -17.49
C GLU A 47 -15.90 -7.54 -16.60
N PHE A 48 -15.62 -6.42 -15.92
CA PHE A 48 -14.49 -6.30 -15.00
C PHE A 48 -14.51 -7.37 -13.91
N GLY A 49 -15.68 -7.70 -13.38
CA GLY A 49 -15.83 -8.72 -12.34
C GLY A 49 -15.41 -10.12 -12.80
N LYS A 50 -15.82 -10.53 -14.01
CA LYS A 50 -15.46 -11.83 -14.60
C LYS A 50 -13.97 -11.89 -14.94
N TRP A 51 -13.41 -10.79 -15.43
CA TRP A 51 -11.99 -10.71 -15.74
C TRP A 51 -11.12 -10.85 -14.48
N LEU A 52 -11.50 -10.23 -13.37
CA LEU A 52 -10.83 -10.40 -12.08
C LEU A 52 -10.81 -11.87 -11.62
N GLU A 53 -11.93 -12.57 -11.75
CA GLU A 53 -12.04 -14.01 -11.44
C GLU A 53 -11.09 -14.85 -12.31
N LYS A 54 -11.01 -14.55 -13.62
CA LYS A 54 -10.10 -15.21 -14.56
C LYS A 54 -8.62 -15.07 -14.17
N ILE A 55 -8.21 -13.92 -13.65
CA ILE A 55 -6.82 -13.67 -13.22
C ILE A 55 -6.57 -13.99 -11.74
N GLY A 56 -7.56 -14.56 -11.04
CA GLY A 56 -7.43 -15.00 -9.65
C GLY A 56 -7.39 -13.85 -8.62
N ILE A 57 -7.92 -12.68 -8.94
CA ILE A 57 -7.94 -11.52 -8.04
C ILE A 57 -9.35 -11.32 -7.48
N LEU A 58 -9.46 -11.21 -6.15
CA LEU A 58 -10.73 -10.89 -5.50
C LEU A 58 -11.15 -9.45 -5.77
N ARG A 59 -12.45 -9.20 -5.99
CA ARG A 59 -13.00 -7.85 -6.20
C ARG A 59 -12.57 -6.85 -5.11
N GLN A 60 -12.58 -7.28 -3.84
CA GLN A 60 -12.16 -6.45 -2.72
C GLN A 60 -10.67 -6.07 -2.80
N GLN A 61 -9.82 -7.03 -3.15
CA GLN A 61 -8.38 -6.80 -3.29
C GLN A 61 -8.10 -5.85 -4.48
N ALA A 62 -8.78 -6.06 -5.61
CA ALA A 62 -8.67 -5.15 -6.75
C ALA A 62 -9.06 -3.71 -6.39
N HIS A 63 -10.16 -3.54 -5.66
CA HIS A 63 -10.58 -2.23 -5.17
C HIS A 63 -9.54 -1.58 -4.26
N GLN A 64 -8.92 -2.34 -3.34
CA GLN A 64 -7.86 -1.83 -2.47
C GLN A 64 -6.67 -1.33 -3.29
N PHE A 65 -6.18 -2.12 -4.25
CA PHE A 65 -5.07 -1.72 -5.11
C PHE A 65 -5.38 -0.45 -5.91
N ILE A 66 -6.54 -0.38 -6.56
CA ILE A 66 -6.97 0.81 -7.33
C ILE A 66 -7.07 2.05 -6.42
N LYS A 67 -7.67 1.90 -5.23
CA LYS A 67 -7.82 3.01 -4.28
C LYS A 67 -6.46 3.53 -3.83
N ILE A 68 -5.53 2.62 -3.48
CA ILE A 68 -4.15 2.99 -3.12
C ILE A 68 -3.50 3.74 -4.29
N SER A 69 -3.48 3.18 -5.51
CA SER A 69 -2.80 3.83 -6.63
C SER A 69 -3.37 5.22 -6.96
N ASN A 70 -4.68 5.43 -6.82
CA ASN A 70 -5.33 6.71 -7.09
C ASN A 70 -4.99 7.78 -6.06
N GLU A 71 -5.07 7.43 -4.78
CA GLU A 71 -4.93 8.40 -3.68
C GLU A 71 -3.48 8.85 -3.48
N PHE A 72 -2.54 8.05 -3.97
CA PHE A 72 -1.11 8.34 -3.90
C PHE A 72 -0.51 8.79 -5.24
N GLU A 73 -1.31 8.93 -6.31
CA GLU A 73 -0.83 9.24 -7.67
C GLU A 73 0.01 10.53 -7.72
N ASN A 74 -0.41 11.57 -7.01
CA ASN A 74 0.26 12.87 -6.96
C ASN A 74 1.22 13.04 -5.78
N SER A 75 1.46 11.97 -5.02
CA SER A 75 2.22 12.04 -3.78
C SER A 75 3.61 11.44 -4.00
N ASN A 76 4.66 12.11 -3.48
CA ASN A 76 6.04 11.56 -3.44
C ASN A 76 6.18 10.31 -2.54
N VAL A 77 5.06 9.83 -2.01
CA VAL A 77 4.92 8.72 -1.07
C VAL A 77 5.17 7.37 -1.76
N ASN A 78 4.88 7.27 -3.06
CA ASN A 78 5.04 6.06 -3.88
C ASN A 78 6.46 5.45 -3.82
N ALA A 79 7.49 6.25 -3.55
CA ALA A 79 8.88 5.81 -3.51
C ALA A 79 9.43 5.58 -2.09
N ARG A 80 8.70 5.99 -1.03
CA ARG A 80 9.22 6.03 0.34
C ARG A 80 8.55 5.01 1.27
N LEU A 81 7.27 4.71 1.05
CA LEU A 81 6.54 3.82 1.95
C LEU A 81 6.70 2.35 1.55
N HIS A 82 7.52 1.61 2.32
CA HIS A 82 7.61 0.15 2.25
C HIS A 82 6.48 -0.53 3.05
N LEU A 83 5.25 -0.02 2.89
CA LEU A 83 4.09 -0.48 3.64
C LEU A 83 3.34 -1.60 2.92
N GLY A 84 2.83 -2.55 3.69
CA GLY A 84 1.92 -3.56 3.16
C GLY A 84 0.56 -2.97 2.74
N VAL A 85 -0.14 -3.70 1.86
CA VAL A 85 -1.44 -3.29 1.27
C VAL A 85 -2.44 -2.77 2.30
N ARG A 86 -2.56 -3.42 3.48
CA ARG A 86 -3.53 -3.01 4.50
C ARG A 86 -3.22 -1.65 5.11
N ALA A 87 -1.95 -1.37 5.41
CA ALA A 87 -1.53 -0.08 5.96
C ALA A 87 -1.73 1.03 4.93
N LEU A 88 -1.26 0.81 3.68
CA LEU A 88 -1.50 1.72 2.57
C LEU A 88 -2.99 1.99 2.35
N TYR A 89 -3.84 0.96 2.44
CA TYR A 89 -5.28 1.14 2.28
C TYR A 89 -5.91 1.97 3.40
N GLN A 90 -5.44 1.84 4.65
CA GLN A 90 -5.92 2.70 5.74
C GLN A 90 -5.57 4.17 5.50
N LEU A 91 -4.34 4.43 5.05
CA LEU A 91 -3.88 5.78 4.69
C LEU A 91 -4.68 6.33 3.48
N ALA A 92 -4.83 5.54 2.41
CA ALA A 92 -5.58 5.93 1.20
C ALA A 92 -7.06 6.25 1.46
N THR A 93 -7.60 5.83 2.60
CA THR A 93 -9.00 6.06 2.97
C THR A 93 -9.15 7.15 4.04
N MET A 94 -8.07 7.86 4.36
CA MET A 94 -8.09 9.14 5.06
C MET A 94 -8.27 10.28 4.04
N PRO A 95 -8.87 11.43 4.44
CA PRO A 95 -8.78 12.67 3.69
C PRO A 95 -7.32 13.00 3.34
N GLU A 96 -7.09 13.65 2.19
CA GLU A 96 -5.75 13.92 1.67
C GLU A 96 -4.87 14.70 2.66
N GLU A 97 -5.42 15.74 3.30
CA GLU A 97 -4.72 16.55 4.29
C GLU A 97 -4.27 15.70 5.51
N GLN A 98 -5.18 14.92 6.09
CA GLN A 98 -4.88 14.03 7.22
C GLN A 98 -3.87 12.94 6.82
N ARG A 99 -4.03 12.36 5.62
CA ARG A 99 -3.10 11.36 5.07
C ARG A 99 -1.69 11.93 4.96
N ASN A 100 -1.54 13.10 4.36
CA ASN A 100 -0.24 13.75 4.18
C ASN A 100 0.38 14.11 5.54
N HIS A 101 -0.41 14.64 6.46
CA HIS A 101 0.04 14.93 7.83
C HIS A 101 0.58 13.68 8.53
N VAL A 102 -0.15 12.56 8.47
CA VAL A 102 0.25 11.28 9.09
C VAL A 102 1.53 10.72 8.48
N ILE A 103 1.70 10.85 7.16
CA ILE A 103 2.91 10.36 6.48
C ILE A 103 4.13 11.18 6.86
N GLU A 104 3.98 12.50 7.02
CA GLU A 104 5.08 13.40 7.35
C GLU A 104 5.43 13.39 8.85
N ASN A 105 4.42 13.35 9.72
CA ASN A 105 4.59 13.56 11.17
C ASN A 105 4.44 12.28 12.00
N GLY A 106 3.95 11.20 11.39
CA GLY A 106 3.63 9.95 12.07
C GLY A 106 2.25 9.97 12.71
N ILE A 107 2.02 9.02 13.62
CA ILE A 107 0.80 8.89 14.41
C ILE A 107 1.12 8.86 15.90
N GLU A 108 0.26 9.48 16.68
CA GLU A 108 0.32 9.38 18.14
C GLU A 108 -0.24 8.03 18.59
N THR A 109 0.56 7.29 19.36
CA THR A 109 0.20 5.98 19.93
C THR A 109 0.35 5.99 21.45
N GLU A 110 -0.15 4.95 22.12
CA GLU A 110 0.04 4.77 23.57
C GLU A 110 1.52 4.68 23.98
N SER A 111 2.38 4.27 23.05
CA SER A 111 3.84 4.19 23.23
C SER A 111 4.59 5.43 22.74
N GLY A 112 3.89 6.54 22.47
CA GLY A 112 4.45 7.76 21.90
C GLY A 112 4.22 7.89 20.39
N ASN A 113 4.86 8.89 19.78
CA ASN A 113 4.73 9.14 18.34
C ASN A 113 5.52 8.11 17.53
N LYS A 114 4.89 7.50 16.51
CA LYS A 114 5.51 6.52 15.61
C LYS A 114 5.41 6.96 14.16
N SER A 115 6.44 6.68 13.38
CA SER A 115 6.34 6.78 11.92
C SER A 115 5.28 5.80 11.39
N VAL A 116 4.80 6.02 10.16
CA VAL A 116 3.86 5.09 9.52
C VAL A 116 4.48 3.71 9.22
N GLU A 117 5.81 3.63 9.12
CA GLU A 117 6.57 2.39 8.90
C GLU A 117 6.73 1.57 10.17
N ASP A 118 6.88 2.24 11.32
CA ASP A 118 7.00 1.60 12.64
C ASP A 118 5.64 1.28 13.26
N ALA A 119 4.59 1.99 12.83
CA ALA A 119 3.25 1.79 13.29
C ALA A 119 2.64 0.47 12.79
N THR A 120 1.97 -0.25 13.68
CA THR A 120 1.15 -1.38 13.28
C THR A 120 -0.10 -0.90 12.53
N THR A 121 -0.64 -1.73 11.65
CA THR A 121 -1.89 -1.41 10.94
C THR A 121 -3.05 -1.11 11.91
N ARG A 122 -3.08 -1.75 13.08
CA ARG A 122 -4.10 -1.50 14.11
C ARG A 122 -3.97 -0.11 14.74
N GLU A 123 -2.76 0.37 14.95
CA GLU A 123 -2.52 1.73 15.44
C GLU A 123 -2.94 2.77 14.42
N ILE A 124 -2.61 2.58 13.13
CA ILE A 124 -3.06 3.46 12.03
C ILE A 124 -4.60 3.49 11.96
N GLU A 125 -5.25 2.33 12.07
CA GLU A 125 -6.72 2.24 12.08
C GLU A 125 -7.34 2.93 13.30
N LYS A 126 -6.75 2.76 14.49
CA LYS A 126 -7.22 3.42 15.73
C LYS A 126 -7.08 4.94 15.63
N TYR A 127 -5.93 5.43 15.19
CA TYR A 127 -5.67 6.86 14.99
C TYR A 127 -6.67 7.47 14.00
N LYS A 128 -6.90 6.81 12.87
CA LYS A 128 -7.91 7.21 11.88
C LYS A 128 -9.32 7.32 12.47
N LYS A 129 -9.72 6.36 13.32
CA LYS A 129 -11.03 6.40 14.00
C LYS A 129 -11.14 7.57 14.97
N GLN A 130 -10.05 7.92 15.66
CA GLN A 130 -10.02 9.06 16.56
C GLN A 130 -10.14 10.40 15.82
N LEU A 131 -9.47 10.55 14.67
CA LEU A 131 -9.62 11.75 13.83
C LEU A 131 -11.09 11.99 13.45
N LYS A 132 -11.78 10.93 12.98
CA LYS A 132 -13.21 11.01 12.63
C LYS A 132 -14.17 11.33 13.76
N GLN A 133 -13.76 11.16 15.02
CA GLN A 133 -14.59 11.50 16.18
C GLN A 133 -14.37 12.94 16.65
N ARG A 134 -13.29 13.57 16.18
CA ARG A 134 -12.94 14.96 16.50
C ARG A 134 -13.52 15.94 15.47
N ASP A 135 -13.81 15.46 14.26
CA ASP A 135 -14.55 16.14 13.19
C ASP A 135 -16.07 16.09 13.43
#